data_AF-A0A969VW52-F1
#
_entry.id   AF-A0A969VW52-F1
#
_cell.length_a   1.000
_cell.length_b   1.000
_cell.length_c   1.000
_cell.angle_alpha   90.00
_cell.angle_beta   90.00
_cell.angle_gamma   90.00
#
_symmetry.space_group_name_H-M   'P 1'
#
loop_
_entity.id
_entity.type
_entity.pdbx_description
1 polymer ?
#
loop_
_entity_poly.entity_id
_entity_poly.type
_entity_poly.pdbx_seq_one_letter_code
_entity_poly.pdbx_strand_id
1 'polypeptide(L)' 'MRWQAVAGLEDGELIAERPEATPNPAVEVRESLPDGTEFKAVWSHLRLSGVAKLVTVHFFDRG' A
#
# COMPACT_ATOMS: atom_id res chain seq x y z
N MET A 1 -11.81 4.00 18.28
CA MET A 1 -10.46 3.46 18.02
C MET A 1 -9.89 4.14 16.78
N ARG A 2 -8.61 4.50 16.79
CA ARG A 2 -7.90 5.02 15.60
C ARG A 2 -7.02 3.88 15.10
N TRP A 3 -7.39 3.29 13.96
CA TRP A 3 -6.61 2.23 13.34
C TRP A 3 -5.42 2.85 12.61
N GLN A 4 -4.22 2.30 12.82
CA GLN A 4 -3.01 2.65 12.10
C GLN A 4 -2.51 1.37 11.43
N ALA A 5 -2.11 1.44 10.16
CA ALA A 5 -1.35 0.35 9.55
C ALA A 5 0.00 0.27 10.28
N VAL A 6 0.20 -0.80 11.05
CA VAL A 6 1.43 -1.03 11.83
C VAL A 6 2.43 -1.87 11.03
N ALA A 7 1.94 -2.66 10.06
CA ALA A 7 2.78 -3.42 9.14
C ALA A 7 3.35 -2.49 8.05
N GLY A 8 4.65 -2.58 7.81
CA GLY A 8 5.30 -1.95 6.66
C GLY A 8 5.13 -2.79 5.40
N LEU A 9 5.72 -2.32 4.29
CA LEU A 9 5.73 -3.01 2.99
C LEU A 9 6.26 -4.47 3.07
N GLU A 10 7.10 -4.76 4.07
CA GLU A 10 7.80 -6.04 4.26
C GLU A 10 6.88 -7.25 4.51
N ASP A 11 5.73 -7.03 5.14
CA ASP A 11 4.75 -8.08 5.43
C ASP A 11 3.64 -8.15 4.37
N GLY A 12 3.70 -7.27 3.36
CA GLY A 12 2.67 -7.14 2.34
C GLY A 12 2.90 -8.04 1.12
N GLU A 13 1.81 -8.52 0.53
CA GLU A 13 1.84 -9.31 -0.71
C GLU A 13 1.65 -8.39 -1.92
N LEU A 14 2.61 -8.38 -2.85
CA LEU A 14 2.52 -7.58 -4.08
C LEU A 14 1.31 -8.01 -4.93
N ILE A 15 0.38 -7.08 -5.14
CA ILE A 15 -0.76 -7.26 -6.05
C ILE A 15 -0.37 -6.84 -7.47
N ALA A 16 0.27 -5.67 -7.61
CA ALA A 16 0.63 -5.12 -8.92
C ALA A 16 1.79 -4.14 -8.83
N GLU A 17 2.65 -4.14 -9.85
CA GLU A 17 3.61 -3.08 -10.11
C GLU A 17 3.09 -2.14 -11.20
N ARG A 18 3.32 -0.84 -11.00
CA ARG A 18 2.97 0.21 -11.96
C ARG A 18 4.19 1.10 -12.18
N PRO A 19 5.25 0.61 -12.86
CA PRO A 19 6.50 1.34 -13.03
C PRO A 19 6.34 2.66 -13.83
N GLU A 20 5.37 2.69 -14.74
CA GLU A 20 5.07 3.84 -15.61
C GLU A 20 3.91 4.72 -15.10
N ALA A 21 3.48 4.53 -13.85
CA ALA A 21 2.44 5.39 -13.27
C ALA A 21 2.90 6.85 -13.20
N THR A 22 2.00 7.77 -13.56
CA THR A 22 2.20 9.21 -13.42
C THR A 22 1.51 9.68 -12.14
N PRO A 23 2.14 10.55 -11.30
CA PRO A 23 3.44 11.20 -11.51
C PRO A 23 4.66 10.37 -11.10
N ASN A 24 4.47 9.28 -10.36
CA ASN A 24 5.55 8.46 -9.84
C ASN A 24 5.17 6.98 -9.95
N PRO A 25 6.17 6.09 -10.12
CA PRO A 25 5.94 4.64 -10.04
C PRO A 25 5.21 4.27 -8.76
N ALA A 26 4.38 3.25 -8.86
CA ALA A 26 3.64 2.76 -7.70
C ALA A 26 3.62 1.23 -7.65
N VAL A 27 3.40 0.71 -6.45
CA VAL A 27 3.06 -0.68 -6.21
C VAL A 27 1.75 -0.75 -5.42
N GLU A 28 0.96 -1.76 -5.70
CA GLU A 28 -0.21 -2.13 -4.92
C GLU A 28 0.12 -3.37 -4.12
N VAL A 29 -0.19 -3.34 -2.82
CA VAL A 29 0.18 -4.40 -1.89
C VAL A 29 -1.02 -4.76 -1.05
N ARG A 30 -1.28 -6.05 -0.88
CA ARG A 30 -2.25 -6.58 0.08
C ARG A 30 -1.59 -6.63 1.44
N GLU A 31 -2.20 -6.01 2.42
CA GLU A 31 -1.78 -6.00 3.81
C GLU A 31 -2.96 -6.35 4.71
N SER A 32 -2.68 -6.69 5.97
CA SER A 32 -3.68 -7.06 6.96
C SER A 32 -3.59 -6.18 8.19
N LEU A 33 -4.75 -5.71 8.67
CA LEU A 33 -4.84 -5.11 9.99
C LEU A 33 -4.63 -6.17 11.09
N PRO A 34 -4.33 -5.76 12.34
CA PRO A 34 -4.15 -6.72 13.45
C PRO A 34 -5.37 -7.61 13.72
N ASP A 35 -6.57 -7.20 13.29
CA ASP A 35 -7.80 -7.98 13.41
C ASP A 35 -8.03 -8.96 12.25
N GLY A 36 -7.06 -9.07 11.32
CA GLY A 36 -7.14 -9.92 10.13
C GLY A 36 -7.89 -9.31 8.96
N THR A 37 -8.38 -8.06 9.07
CA THR A 37 -9.03 -7.38 7.94
C THR A 37 -7.99 -7.03 6.88
N GLU A 38 -8.16 -7.61 5.69
CA GLU A 38 -7.31 -7.30 4.54
C GLU A 38 -7.67 -5.94 3.92
N PHE A 39 -6.64 -5.25 3.44
CA PHE A 39 -6.77 -4.02 2.66
C PHE A 39 -5.67 -3.95 1.60
N LYS A 40 -5.87 -3.06 0.64
CA LYS A 40 -4.88 -2.72 -0.38
C LYS A 40 -4.21 -1.40 -0.03
N ALA A 41 -2.90 -1.43 0.16
CA ALA A 41 -2.07 -0.24 0.24
C ALA A 41 -1.53 0.11 -1.15
N VAL A 42 -1.54 1.40 -1.51
CA VAL A 42 -0.86 1.91 -2.71
C VAL A 42 0.33 2.73 -2.25
N TRP A 43 1.53 2.25 -2.57
CA TRP A 43 2.79 2.91 -2.27
C TRP A 43 3.36 3.51 -3.54
N SER A 44 3.87 4.75 -3.47
CA SER A 44 4.52 5.40 -4.60
C SER A 44 5.97 5.71 -4.29
N HIS A 45 6.86 5.37 -5.23
CA HIS A 45 8.28 5.65 -5.10
C HIS A 45 8.59 7.08 -5.54
N LEU A 46 8.86 7.95 -4.58
CA LEU A 46 9.26 9.33 -4.83
C LEU A 46 10.74 9.37 -5.23
N ARG A 47 11.00 9.34 -6.54
CA ARG A 47 12.35 9.18 -7.12
C ARG A 47 13.37 10.19 -6.58
N LEU A 48 12.96 11.44 -6.35
CA LEU A 48 13.86 12.51 -5.89
C LEU A 48 14.41 12.26 -4.48
N SER A 49 13.61 11.66 -3.61
CA SER A 49 13.96 11.39 -2.21
C SER A 49 14.36 9.94 -1.96
N GLY A 50 14.14 9.03 -2.93
CA GLY A 50 14.41 7.61 -2.78
C GLY A 50 13.54 6.91 -1.73
N VAL A 51 12.35 7.45 -1.44
CA VAL A 51 11.43 6.90 -0.42
C VAL A 51 10.16 6.37 -1.05
N ALA A 52 9.61 5.31 -0.47
CA ALA A 52 8.24 4.89 -0.72
C ALA A 52 7.29 5.68 0.18
N LYS A 53 6.30 6.33 -0.42
CA LYS A 53 5.24 7.05 0.29
C LYS A 53 3.93 6.29 0.17
N LEU A 54 3.25 6.05 1.29
CA LEU A 54 1.88 5.57 1.29
C LEU A 54 0.97 6.65 0.70
N VAL A 55 0.32 6.35 -0.42
CA VAL A 55 -0.55 7.29 -1.13
C VAL A 55 -1.99 7.15 -0.67
N THR A 56 -2.48 5.92 -0.61
CA THR A 56 -3.86 5.62 -0.25
C THR A 56 -3.99 4.17 0.23
N VAL A 57 -5.07 3.92 0.96
CA VAL A 57 -5.50 2.59 1.40
C VAL A 57 -6.93 2.38 0.95
N HIS A 58 -7.21 1.21 0.38
CA HIS A 58 -8.55 0.77 -0.01
C HIS A 58 -8.87 -0.52 0.74
N PHE A 59 -9.98 -0.53 1.48
CA PHE A 59 -10.54 -1.78 1.96
C PHE A 59 -11.16 -2.52 0.79
N PHE A 60 -10.98 -3.84 0.75
CA PHE A 60 -11.70 -4.66 -0.21
C PHE A 60 -13.20 -4.63 0.13
N ASP A 61 -14.07 -4.47 -0.88
CA ASP A 61 -15.51 -4.54 -0.66
C ASP A 61 -15.85 -5.92 -0.09
N ARG A 62 -16.38 -5.93 1.14
CA ARG A 62 -17.11 -7.09 1.66
C ARG A 62 -18.50 -6.99 1.07
N GLY A 63 -18.78 -7.82 0.06
CA GLY A 63 -20.13 -7.96 -0.50
C GLY A 63 -21.16 -8.34 0.55
#